data_AF-V8CEX2-F1
#
_entry.id   AF-V8CEX2-F1
#
_cell.length_a   1.000
_cell.length_b   1.000
_cell.length_c   1.000
_cell.angle_alpha   90.00
_cell.angle_beta   90.00
_cell.angle_gamma   90.00
#
_symmetry.space_group_name_H-M   'P 1'
#
loop_
_entity.id
_entity.type
_entity.pdbx_description
1 polymer ?
#
loop_
_entity_poly.entity_id
_entity_poly.type
_entity_poly.pdbx_seq_one_letter_code
_entity_poly.pdbx_strand_id
1 'polypeptide(L)'
;MHGRISRYSMATGSGVVTNYSKKIFELRKEHWHDRKLLPAAGMYVEFRLDESGHIVDAHSSAYQEFGADSLIKEMDFWKTDTDEELRTKETDLRNQIAENIFKQTNYLEMKSIEASVSVEDCLREYFTPESNSIKFSLADIEEIAPENQLNYLIVRRFLSKAMDYLVYCDKNITPDVFASDLQKVNNLEYSYKALVQSANLKPESIYQDMFLEKQLHYRGAIKAILGIKEKTIQLRNKAKFCMNEVRKLRNQMELNKKDSTLPAKLETQKTIMAKAEEEVKILTSCQERLETITKNFRESYLNEFSETFHKMHNDLVDQTREALNLVATALDNKMWKIGMASTSVHNNFFKHDINNPYCTMTFYGQYLKRLDKNKLADNEKTGYNYFHKYKKQHEKLFLIYTTNQKLEMYLKLQIMSASKEYSVVIAKTDGEFLSHINSQSFELGYIDPFIRGNPKQLVEDAKTSKHNKTTRFVVISQKQAQILANK
;
A
#
# COMPACT_ATOMS: atom_id res chain seq x y z
N MET A 1 -10.79 -0.08 -23.29
CA MET A 1 -9.59 -0.05 -24.16
C MET A 1 -8.36 0.03 -23.28
N HIS A 2 -7.24 -0.52 -23.77
CA HIS A 2 -5.95 -0.42 -23.08
C HIS A 2 -5.03 0.66 -23.65
N GLY A 3 -4.26 1.29 -22.77
CA GLY A 3 -3.36 2.38 -23.08
C GLY A 3 -2.21 2.52 -22.10
N ARG A 4 -1.32 3.47 -22.40
CA ARG A 4 -0.24 3.89 -21.52
C ARG A 4 -0.19 5.41 -21.43
N ILE A 5 -0.14 5.93 -20.21
CA ILE A 5 0.00 7.38 -19.99
C ILE A 5 1.39 7.81 -20.48
N SER A 6 1.42 8.66 -21.50
CA SER A 6 2.68 9.17 -22.07
C SER A 6 3.20 10.39 -21.32
N ARG A 7 2.28 11.26 -20.86
CA ARG A 7 2.58 12.43 -20.01
C ARG A 7 1.35 12.79 -19.17
N TYR A 8 1.58 13.37 -18.00
CA TYR A 8 0.51 13.93 -17.17
C TYR A 8 1.08 15.08 -16.33
N SER A 9 0.33 16.17 -16.19
CA SER A 9 0.63 17.30 -15.31
C SER A 9 -0.46 17.41 -14.25
N MET A 10 -0.06 17.27 -12.98
CA MET A 10 -0.88 17.52 -11.82
C MET A 10 -1.27 19.00 -11.69
N ALA A 11 -0.42 19.92 -12.13
CA ALA A 11 -0.71 21.36 -12.07
C ALA A 11 -1.91 21.73 -12.95
N THR A 12 -1.97 21.18 -14.16
CA THR A 12 -3.08 21.42 -15.11
C THR A 12 -4.21 20.40 -14.99
N GLY A 13 -3.96 19.26 -14.34
CA GLY A 13 -4.90 18.13 -14.30
C GLY A 13 -5.12 17.50 -15.68
N SER A 14 -4.14 17.60 -16.59
CA SER A 14 -4.25 17.13 -17.97
C SER A 14 -3.07 16.25 -18.36
N GLY A 15 -3.33 15.28 -19.24
CA GLY A 15 -2.33 14.33 -19.72
C GLY A 15 -2.73 13.69 -21.04
N VAL A 16 -1.93 12.71 -21.45
CA VAL A 16 -2.09 12.00 -22.72
C VAL A 16 -1.94 10.50 -22.49
N VAL A 17 -2.91 9.74 -22.99
CA VAL A 17 -2.86 8.28 -23.09
C VAL A 17 -2.59 7.89 -24.54
N THR A 18 -1.69 6.94 -24.74
CA THR A 18 -1.38 6.37 -26.05
C THR A 18 -1.70 4.88 -26.06
N ASN A 19 -2.39 4.40 -27.08
CA ASN A 19 -2.68 2.96 -27.24
C ASN A 19 -1.62 2.25 -28.11
N TYR A 20 -1.78 0.94 -28.33
CA TYR A 20 -0.89 0.14 -29.17
C TYR A 20 -0.71 0.71 -30.58
N SER A 21 -1.79 1.20 -31.19
CA SER A 21 -1.78 1.83 -32.52
C SER A 21 -1.20 3.25 -32.53
N LYS A 22 -0.60 3.71 -31.43
CA LYS A 22 -0.06 5.07 -31.22
C LYS A 22 -1.11 6.18 -31.37
N LYS A 23 -2.39 5.86 -31.23
CA LYS A 23 -3.46 6.86 -31.17
C LYS A 23 -3.41 7.56 -29.82
N ILE A 24 -3.55 8.88 -29.86
CA ILE A 24 -3.43 9.80 -28.73
C ILE A 24 -4.82 10.16 -28.23
N PHE A 25 -4.98 10.12 -26.90
CA PHE A 25 -6.21 10.48 -26.21
C PHE A 25 -5.89 11.47 -25.09
N GLU A 26 -6.72 12.51 -24.96
CA GLU A 26 -6.59 13.48 -23.88
C GLU A 26 -7.14 12.88 -22.57
N LEU A 27 -6.31 12.88 -21.53
CA LEU A 27 -6.70 12.47 -20.19
C LEU A 27 -6.90 13.72 -19.32
N ARG A 28 -8.07 13.84 -18.70
CA ARG A 28 -8.35 14.89 -17.72
C ARG A 28 -8.54 14.29 -16.34
N LYS A 29 -8.15 15.05 -15.31
CA LYS A 29 -8.28 14.67 -13.90
C LYS A 29 -9.71 14.24 -13.54
N GLU A 30 -10.69 14.88 -14.14
CA GLU A 30 -12.13 14.64 -13.92
C GLU A 30 -12.55 13.23 -14.35
N HIS A 31 -11.85 12.64 -15.32
CA HIS A 31 -12.14 11.31 -15.88
C HIS A 31 -11.24 10.22 -15.27
N TRP A 32 -10.40 10.58 -14.29
CA TRP A 32 -9.58 9.62 -13.56
C TRP A 32 -10.33 9.10 -12.34
N HIS A 33 -10.71 7.82 -12.39
CA HIS A 33 -11.55 7.19 -11.34
C HIS A 33 -10.78 6.21 -10.46
N ASP A 34 -9.45 6.16 -10.58
CA ASP A 34 -8.62 5.38 -9.67
C ASP A 34 -8.32 6.17 -8.38
N ARG A 35 -8.70 5.57 -7.25
CA ARG A 35 -8.45 6.14 -5.90
C ARG A 35 -7.12 5.69 -5.30
N LYS A 36 -6.51 4.64 -5.84
CA LYS A 36 -5.26 4.04 -5.36
C LYS A 36 -4.06 4.77 -5.93
N LEU A 37 -4.06 4.96 -7.25
CA LEU A 37 -2.94 5.55 -7.98
C LEU A 37 -3.35 6.91 -8.56
N LEU A 38 -2.47 7.92 -8.49
CA LEU A 38 -2.59 9.10 -9.34
C LEU A 38 -2.10 8.75 -10.76
N PRO A 39 -2.64 9.41 -11.80
CA PRO A 39 -2.15 9.22 -13.15
C PRO A 39 -0.69 9.70 -13.25
N ALA A 40 0.18 8.84 -13.76
CA ALA A 40 1.60 9.12 -13.91
C ALA A 40 2.12 8.61 -15.27
N ALA A 41 3.13 9.30 -15.81
CA ALA A 41 3.76 8.89 -17.06
C ALA A 41 4.35 7.48 -16.93
N GLY A 42 4.16 6.67 -17.97
CA GLY A 42 4.59 5.27 -18.04
C GLY A 42 3.57 4.25 -17.56
N MET A 43 2.50 4.66 -16.87
CA MET A 43 1.49 3.76 -16.30
C MET A 43 0.59 3.12 -17.37
N TYR A 44 0.33 1.82 -17.23
CA TYR A 44 -0.68 1.11 -18.03
C TYR A 44 -2.07 1.39 -17.50
N VAL A 45 -3.04 1.63 -18.40
CA VAL A 45 -4.38 2.06 -18.04
C VAL A 45 -5.44 1.34 -18.85
N GLU A 46 -6.57 1.08 -18.21
CA GLU A 46 -7.84 0.80 -18.90
C GLU A 46 -8.64 2.11 -18.95
N PHE A 47 -9.20 2.42 -20.10
CA PHE A 47 -10.03 3.60 -20.30
C PHE A 47 -11.17 3.36 -21.28
N ARG A 48 -12.21 4.19 -21.16
CA ARG A 48 -13.41 4.19 -22.00
C ARG A 48 -13.56 5.53 -22.70
N LEU A 49 -14.08 5.47 -23.91
CA LEU A 49 -14.33 6.64 -24.74
C LEU A 49 -15.84 6.89 -24.85
N ASP A 50 -16.22 8.15 -24.99
CA ASP A 50 -17.55 8.52 -25.47
C ASP A 50 -17.67 8.33 -26.99
N GLU A 51 -18.86 8.59 -27.53
CA GLU A 51 -19.14 8.59 -28.97
C GLU A 51 -18.30 9.62 -29.74
N SER A 52 -17.78 10.64 -29.07
CA SER A 52 -16.93 11.70 -29.64
C SER A 52 -15.44 11.35 -29.60
N GLY A 53 -15.06 10.21 -28.99
CA GLY A 53 -13.68 9.76 -28.87
C GLY A 53 -12.89 10.39 -27.72
N HIS A 54 -13.54 11.04 -26.76
CA HIS A 54 -12.92 11.56 -25.54
C HIS A 54 -12.95 10.51 -24.42
N ILE A 55 -11.90 10.51 -23.59
CA ILE A 55 -11.88 9.67 -22.39
C ILE A 55 -12.97 10.17 -21.43
N VAL A 56 -13.86 9.28 -21.01
CA VAL A 56 -14.88 9.54 -19.97
C VAL A 56 -14.61 8.82 -18.66
N ASP A 57 -13.80 7.77 -18.73
CA ASP A 57 -13.45 6.94 -17.59
C ASP A 57 -12.06 6.34 -17.84
N ALA A 58 -11.17 6.49 -16.88
CA ALA A 58 -9.83 5.92 -16.89
C ALA A 58 -9.39 5.54 -15.49
N HIS A 59 -8.72 4.41 -15.37
CA HIS A 59 -8.09 3.95 -14.14
C HIS A 59 -6.80 3.20 -14.45
N SER A 60 -5.98 2.96 -13.43
CA SER A 60 -4.81 2.10 -13.63
C SER A 60 -5.24 0.68 -13.94
N SER A 61 -4.52 0.03 -14.85
CA SER A 61 -4.71 -1.40 -15.11
C SER A 61 -4.21 -2.23 -13.92
N ALA A 62 -4.86 -3.35 -13.64
CA ALA A 62 -4.36 -4.36 -12.72
C ALA A 62 -2.99 -4.93 -13.16
N TYR A 63 -2.68 -4.85 -14.46
CA TYR A 63 -1.46 -5.36 -15.08
C TYR A 63 -0.45 -4.23 -15.32
N GLN A 64 0.33 -3.88 -14.29
CA GLN A 64 1.38 -2.87 -14.41
C GLN A 64 2.75 -3.42 -14.84
N GLU A 65 2.99 -4.73 -14.66
CA GLU A 65 4.26 -5.39 -14.97
C GLU A 65 4.04 -6.76 -15.61
N PHE A 66 4.92 -7.13 -16.57
CA PHE A 66 4.84 -8.39 -17.31
C PHE A 66 6.15 -9.17 -17.18
N GLY A 67 6.29 -9.94 -16.09
CA GLY A 67 7.49 -10.71 -15.79
C GLY A 67 7.77 -11.85 -16.77
N ALA A 68 9.01 -12.37 -16.75
CA ALA A 68 9.44 -13.49 -17.58
C ALA A 68 8.59 -14.77 -17.37
N ASP A 69 8.19 -15.03 -16.12
CA ASP A 69 7.38 -16.19 -15.72
C ASP A 69 5.87 -15.91 -15.71
N SER A 70 5.43 -14.70 -16.08
CA SER A 70 4.01 -14.36 -16.13
C SER A 70 3.28 -15.14 -17.22
N LEU A 71 2.10 -15.68 -16.90
CA LEU A 71 1.19 -16.34 -17.85
C LEU A 71 0.67 -15.37 -18.92
N ILE A 72 0.50 -14.10 -18.54
CA ILE A 72 0.07 -13.01 -19.41
C ILE A 72 1.29 -12.17 -19.81
N LYS A 73 1.46 -11.92 -21.11
CA LYS A 73 2.53 -11.07 -21.65
C LYS A 73 2.00 -9.69 -21.99
N GLU A 74 2.89 -8.70 -22.11
CA GLU A 74 2.51 -7.33 -22.50
C GLU A 74 1.76 -7.30 -23.85
N MET A 75 2.15 -8.17 -24.79
CA MET A 75 1.44 -8.31 -26.06
C MET A 75 -0.01 -8.79 -25.92
N ASP A 76 -0.35 -9.48 -24.83
CA ASP A 76 -1.73 -9.86 -24.55
C ASP A 76 -2.53 -8.65 -24.06
N PHE A 77 -1.93 -7.82 -23.19
CA PHE A 77 -2.52 -6.55 -22.74
C PHE A 77 -2.91 -5.64 -23.91
N TRP A 78 -2.03 -5.54 -24.91
CA TRP A 78 -2.33 -4.71 -26.09
C TRP A 78 -3.39 -5.29 -27.04
N LYS A 79 -3.70 -6.58 -26.94
CA LYS A 79 -4.66 -7.27 -27.82
C LYS A 79 -6.06 -7.35 -27.24
N THR A 80 -6.22 -7.07 -25.94
CA THR A 80 -7.50 -7.03 -25.25
C THR A 80 -7.94 -5.59 -25.03
N ASP A 81 -9.24 -5.42 -24.80
CA ASP A 81 -9.81 -4.09 -24.55
C ASP A 81 -10.03 -3.82 -23.06
N THR A 82 -10.05 -4.85 -22.23
CA THR A 82 -10.32 -4.74 -20.78
C THR A 82 -9.43 -5.66 -19.95
N ASP A 83 -9.24 -5.30 -18.68
CA ASP A 83 -8.52 -6.14 -17.71
C ASP A 83 -9.27 -7.45 -17.43
N GLU A 84 -10.59 -7.47 -17.56
CA GLU A 84 -11.42 -8.66 -17.35
C GLU A 84 -11.17 -9.73 -18.44
N GLU A 85 -10.95 -9.32 -19.69
CA GLU A 85 -10.54 -10.24 -20.77
C GLU A 85 -9.18 -10.88 -20.48
N LEU A 86 -8.23 -10.11 -19.94
CA LEU A 86 -6.92 -10.64 -19.55
C LEU A 86 -7.04 -11.64 -18.41
N ARG A 87 -7.87 -11.33 -17.41
CA ARG A 87 -8.14 -12.21 -16.28
C ARG A 87 -8.79 -13.52 -16.72
N THR A 88 -9.71 -13.45 -17.68
CA THR A 88 -10.34 -14.64 -18.28
C THR A 88 -9.29 -15.50 -18.98
N LYS A 89 -8.44 -14.89 -19.81
CA LYS A 89 -7.36 -15.60 -20.51
C LYS A 89 -6.38 -16.27 -19.55
N GLU A 90 -6.01 -15.58 -18.47
CA GLU A 90 -5.14 -16.12 -17.43
C GLU A 90 -5.78 -17.35 -16.75
N THR A 91 -7.08 -17.25 -16.46
CA THR A 91 -7.87 -18.33 -15.86
C THR A 91 -7.94 -19.56 -16.78
N ASP A 92 -8.15 -19.34 -18.08
CA ASP A 92 -8.19 -20.42 -19.07
C ASP A 92 -6.85 -21.16 -19.18
N LEU A 93 -5.73 -20.43 -19.19
CA LEU A 93 -4.40 -21.03 -19.19
C LEU A 93 -4.17 -21.87 -17.93
N ARG A 94 -4.57 -21.37 -16.76
CA ARG A 94 -4.51 -22.14 -15.50
C ARG A 94 -5.38 -23.40 -15.55
N ASN A 95 -6.58 -23.32 -16.12
CA ASN A 95 -7.49 -24.45 -16.27
C ASN A 95 -6.91 -25.54 -17.19
N GLN A 96 -6.25 -25.17 -18.29
CA GLN A 96 -5.57 -26.11 -19.19
C GLN A 96 -4.46 -26.88 -18.47
N ILE A 97 -3.66 -26.20 -17.65
CA ILE A 97 -2.62 -26.83 -16.83
C ILE A 97 -3.24 -27.83 -15.84
N ALA A 98 -4.30 -27.42 -15.15
CA ALA A 98 -5.02 -28.28 -14.22
C ALA A 98 -5.63 -29.53 -14.89
N GLU A 99 -6.18 -29.39 -16.10
CA GLU A 99 -6.75 -30.51 -16.85
C GLU A 99 -5.68 -31.54 -17.27
N ASN A 100 -4.49 -31.08 -17.67
CA ASN A 100 -3.38 -31.97 -18.02
C ASN A 100 -2.92 -32.81 -16.83
N ILE A 101 -2.83 -32.21 -15.64
CA ILE A 101 -2.48 -32.93 -14.40
C ILE A 101 -3.56 -33.93 -14.01
N PHE A 102 -4.83 -33.55 -14.14
CA PHE A 102 -5.95 -34.44 -13.87
C PHE A 102 -5.91 -35.69 -14.76
N LYS A 103 -5.60 -35.54 -16.05
CA LYS A 103 -5.50 -36.67 -17.00
C LYS A 103 -4.37 -37.64 -16.67
N GLN A 104 -3.29 -37.16 -16.05
CA GLN A 104 -2.10 -37.96 -15.73
C GLN A 104 -2.18 -38.66 -14.36
N THR A 105 -3.10 -38.25 -13.49
CA THR A 105 -3.16 -38.72 -12.09
C THR A 105 -4.19 -39.83 -11.91
N ASN A 106 -3.79 -40.96 -11.30
CA ASN A 106 -4.72 -42.03 -10.92
C ASN A 106 -5.38 -41.76 -9.55
N TYR A 107 -6.52 -41.06 -9.57
CA TYR A 107 -7.26 -40.75 -8.34
C TYR A 107 -7.91 -41.98 -7.67
N LEU A 108 -8.04 -43.12 -8.37
CA LEU A 108 -8.64 -44.33 -7.80
C LEU A 108 -7.70 -45.08 -6.85
N GLU A 109 -6.41 -44.74 -6.83
CA GLU A 109 -5.40 -45.37 -5.95
C GLU A 109 -4.72 -44.36 -5.02
N MET A 110 -5.17 -43.10 -5.04
CA MET A 110 -4.61 -42.02 -4.24
C MET A 110 -4.78 -42.27 -2.73
N LYS A 111 -3.67 -42.13 -1.99
CA LYS A 111 -3.59 -42.32 -0.53
C LYS A 111 -3.41 -41.02 0.25
N SER A 112 -2.83 -40.00 -0.39
CA SER A 112 -2.59 -38.67 0.17
C SER A 112 -2.65 -37.63 -0.94
N ILE A 113 -2.96 -36.39 -0.58
CA ILE A 113 -2.84 -35.23 -1.47
C ILE A 113 -1.59 -34.47 -1.07
N GLU A 114 -0.67 -34.27 -2.01
CA GLU A 114 0.50 -33.42 -1.84
C GLU A 114 0.14 -31.97 -2.19
N ALA A 115 0.74 -31.02 -1.46
CA ALA A 115 0.59 -29.60 -1.75
C ALA A 115 1.31 -29.27 -3.07
N SER A 116 0.57 -28.72 -4.03
CA SER A 116 1.12 -28.23 -5.30
C SER A 116 1.89 -26.91 -5.12
N VAL A 117 1.46 -26.10 -4.14
CA VAL A 117 2.08 -24.82 -3.77
C VAL A 117 2.06 -24.71 -2.24
N SER A 118 3.12 -24.17 -1.65
CA SER A 118 3.22 -23.95 -0.21
C SER A 118 2.23 -22.87 0.29
N VAL A 119 1.90 -22.90 1.58
CA VAL A 119 1.09 -21.84 2.22
C VAL A 119 1.78 -20.49 2.08
N GLU A 120 3.08 -20.43 2.32
CA GLU A 120 3.88 -19.20 2.27
C GLU A 120 3.90 -18.58 0.87
N ASP A 121 4.07 -19.37 -0.18
CA ASP A 121 4.10 -18.85 -1.56
C ASP A 121 2.73 -18.33 -1.98
N CYS A 122 1.64 -19.02 -1.60
CA CYS A 122 0.27 -18.56 -1.84
C CYS A 122 0.00 -17.22 -1.15
N LEU A 123 0.44 -17.06 0.10
CA LEU A 123 0.29 -15.82 0.86
C LEU A 123 1.19 -14.71 0.34
N ARG A 124 2.41 -15.03 -0.12
CA ARG A 124 3.31 -14.06 -0.77
C ARG A 124 2.69 -13.52 -2.05
N GLU A 125 2.05 -14.38 -2.85
CA GLU A 125 1.31 -13.95 -4.04
C GLU A 125 0.10 -13.09 -3.65
N TYR A 126 -0.66 -13.48 -2.63
CA TYR A 126 -1.80 -12.71 -2.13
C TYR A 126 -1.42 -11.29 -1.70
N PHE A 127 -0.35 -11.14 -0.93
CA PHE A 127 0.17 -9.86 -0.44
C PHE A 127 1.18 -9.18 -1.38
N THR A 128 1.35 -9.70 -2.60
CA THR A 128 2.24 -9.09 -3.60
C THR A 128 1.88 -7.63 -3.88
N PRO A 129 0.60 -7.22 -4.00
CA PRO A 129 0.24 -5.83 -4.23
C PRO A 129 0.74 -4.88 -3.14
N GLU A 130 0.58 -5.23 -1.87
CA GLU A 130 1.03 -4.44 -0.72
C GLU A 130 2.56 -4.44 -0.62
N SER A 131 3.18 -5.61 -0.76
CA SER A 131 4.64 -5.78 -0.73
C SER A 131 5.33 -4.96 -1.82
N ASN A 132 4.78 -4.98 -3.03
CA ASN A 132 5.26 -4.19 -4.16
C ASN A 132 5.06 -2.69 -3.90
N SER A 133 3.94 -2.29 -3.30
CA SER A 133 3.68 -0.89 -2.96
C SER A 133 4.74 -0.34 -2.00
N ILE A 134 5.16 -1.12 -1.01
CA ILE A 134 6.30 -0.80 -0.13
C ILE A 134 7.59 -0.70 -0.94
N LYS A 135 7.96 -1.77 -1.64
CA LYS A 135 9.22 -1.87 -2.39
C LYS A 135 9.41 -0.72 -3.37
N PHE A 136 8.40 -0.41 -4.19
CA PHE A 136 8.49 0.66 -5.18
C PHE A 136 8.51 2.05 -4.56
N SER A 137 7.82 2.24 -3.44
CA SER A 137 7.84 3.53 -2.76
C SER A 137 9.20 3.86 -2.16
N LEU A 138 9.94 2.83 -1.72
CA LEU A 138 11.23 2.98 -1.06
C LEU A 138 12.46 2.95 -1.99
N ALA A 139 12.29 2.60 -3.27
CA ALA A 139 13.40 2.35 -4.20
C ALA A 139 14.44 3.49 -4.30
N ASP A 140 13.99 4.74 -4.23
CA ASP A 140 14.84 5.94 -4.41
C ASP A 140 14.83 6.87 -3.18
N ILE A 141 14.57 6.34 -1.99
CA ILE A 141 14.50 7.16 -0.77
C ILE A 141 15.76 6.94 0.07
N GLU A 142 16.41 8.06 0.43
CA GLU A 142 17.53 8.04 1.37
C GLU A 142 17.10 7.45 2.72
N GLU A 143 17.98 6.65 3.32
CA GLU A 143 17.72 6.08 4.64
C GLU A 143 17.66 7.19 5.70
N ILE A 144 16.55 7.27 6.42
CA ILE A 144 16.35 8.21 7.53
C ILE A 144 16.13 7.37 8.78
N ALA A 145 16.95 7.59 9.80
CA ALA A 145 16.84 6.86 11.07
C ALA A 145 15.42 6.98 11.66
N PRO A 146 14.82 5.90 12.19
CA PRO A 146 13.42 5.89 12.65
C PRO A 146 13.07 7.01 13.63
N GLU A 147 13.99 7.38 14.51
CA GLU A 147 13.82 8.48 15.46
C GLU A 147 13.64 9.85 14.79
N ASN A 148 14.19 10.05 13.59
CA ASN A 148 14.12 11.31 12.83
C ASN A 148 12.93 11.32 11.86
N GLN A 149 12.15 10.24 11.79
CA GLN A 149 11.00 10.13 10.90
C GLN A 149 9.74 10.79 11.52
N LEU A 150 8.95 11.41 10.65
CA LEU A 150 7.63 11.91 10.98
C LEU A 150 6.64 10.75 11.10
N ASN A 151 5.72 10.83 12.06
CA ASN A 151 4.57 9.93 12.10
C ASN A 151 3.51 10.42 11.12
N TYR A 152 3.47 9.82 9.93
CA TYR A 152 2.59 10.23 8.83
C TYR A 152 1.13 10.32 9.25
N LEU A 153 0.62 9.31 9.99
CA LEU A 153 -0.78 9.23 10.38
C LEU A 153 -1.20 10.44 11.24
N ILE A 154 -0.28 10.97 12.05
CA ILE A 154 -0.51 12.17 12.86
C ILE A 154 -0.39 13.44 12.01
N VAL A 155 0.66 13.55 11.18
CA VAL A 155 1.01 14.81 10.51
C VAL A 155 0.43 14.99 9.10
N ARG A 156 -0.22 13.99 8.50
CA ARG A 156 -0.67 13.98 7.08
C ARG A 156 -1.35 15.27 6.61
N ARG A 157 -2.25 15.84 7.43
CA ARG A 157 -2.99 17.06 7.10
C ARG A 157 -2.06 18.28 7.01
N PHE A 158 -1.04 18.31 7.85
CA PHE A 158 -0.07 19.40 7.90
C PHE A 158 1.00 19.26 6.82
N LEU A 159 1.33 18.04 6.42
CA LEU A 159 2.17 17.76 5.26
C LEU A 159 1.53 18.33 3.98
N SER A 160 0.25 18.02 3.74
CA SER A 160 -0.50 18.58 2.60
C SER A 160 -0.59 20.10 2.68
N LYS A 161 -0.90 20.64 3.86
CA LYS A 161 -1.00 22.10 4.07
C LYS A 161 0.33 22.83 3.82
N ALA A 162 1.45 22.23 4.21
CA ALA A 162 2.79 22.80 3.96
C ALA A 162 3.09 22.83 2.45
N MET A 163 2.70 21.80 1.71
CA MET A 163 2.85 21.76 0.26
C MET A 163 1.98 22.79 -0.44
N ASP A 164 0.68 22.83 -0.10
CA ASP A 164 -0.27 23.78 -0.71
C ASP A 164 0.15 25.22 -0.47
N TYR A 165 0.61 25.53 0.75
CA TYR A 165 1.10 26.86 1.08
C TYR A 165 2.41 27.20 0.34
N LEU A 166 3.24 26.20 0.01
CA LEU A 166 4.50 26.43 -0.72
C LEU A 166 4.20 26.83 -2.16
N VAL A 167 3.32 26.09 -2.83
CA VAL A 167 2.81 26.38 -4.18
C VAL A 167 2.08 27.72 -4.21
N TYR A 168 1.33 28.04 -3.15
CA TYR A 168 0.66 29.33 -3.03
C TYR A 168 1.64 30.51 -2.91
N CYS A 169 2.70 30.35 -2.11
CA CYS A 169 3.68 31.41 -1.89
C CYS A 169 4.57 31.66 -3.10
N ASP A 170 4.96 30.61 -3.83
CA ASP A 170 5.86 30.73 -4.98
C ASP A 170 5.24 30.08 -6.21
N LYS A 171 4.74 30.92 -7.13
CA LYS A 171 4.07 30.49 -8.36
C LYS A 171 4.99 29.73 -9.32
N ASN A 172 6.31 29.80 -9.13
CA ASN A 172 7.26 29.00 -9.93
C ASN A 172 7.34 27.55 -9.45
N ILE A 173 6.88 27.25 -8.23
CA ILE A 173 6.81 25.91 -7.69
C ILE A 173 5.43 25.34 -8.01
N THR A 174 5.39 24.41 -8.95
CA THR A 174 4.16 23.69 -9.31
C THR A 174 4.02 22.38 -8.52
N PRO A 175 2.79 21.86 -8.31
CA PRO A 175 2.57 20.56 -7.68
C PRO A 175 3.32 19.40 -8.36
N ASP A 176 3.60 19.53 -9.66
CA ASP A 176 4.37 18.54 -10.44
C ASP A 176 5.77 18.24 -9.86
N VAL A 177 6.36 19.19 -9.13
CA VAL A 177 7.65 18.98 -8.43
C VAL A 177 7.56 17.86 -7.38
N PHE A 178 6.36 17.63 -6.83
CA PHE A 178 6.09 16.64 -5.78
C PHE A 178 5.31 15.42 -6.28
N ALA A 179 5.00 15.33 -7.58
CA ALA A 179 4.10 14.31 -8.11
C ALA A 179 4.55 12.87 -7.80
N SER A 180 5.84 12.58 -7.97
CA SER A 180 6.39 11.25 -7.65
C SER A 180 6.28 10.93 -6.16
N ASP A 181 6.59 11.88 -5.28
CA ASP A 181 6.51 11.70 -3.83
C ASP A 181 5.05 11.50 -3.37
N LEU A 182 4.12 12.30 -3.91
CA LEU A 182 2.69 12.16 -3.64
C LEU A 182 2.12 10.83 -4.12
N GLN A 183 2.59 10.32 -5.26
CA GLN A 183 2.23 9.00 -5.73
C GLN A 183 2.64 7.92 -4.73
N LYS A 184 3.89 7.98 -4.25
CA LYS A 184 4.39 7.04 -3.23
C LYS A 184 3.54 7.10 -1.95
N VAL A 185 3.23 8.31 -1.46
CA VAL A 185 2.36 8.48 -0.28
C VAL A 185 0.96 7.90 -0.52
N ASN A 186 0.32 8.20 -1.64
CA ASN A 186 -1.04 7.74 -1.94
C ASN A 186 -1.12 6.22 -2.08
N ASN A 187 -0.15 5.62 -2.78
CA ASN A 187 -0.08 4.17 -2.96
C ASN A 187 0.02 3.47 -1.61
N LEU A 188 0.93 3.93 -0.75
CA LEU A 188 1.11 3.38 0.59
C LEU A 188 -0.09 3.64 1.49
N GLU A 189 -0.71 4.82 1.43
CA GLU A 189 -1.89 5.12 2.24
C GLU A 189 -3.07 4.25 1.83
N TYR A 190 -3.22 3.98 0.53
CA TYR A 190 -4.23 3.04 0.04
C TYR A 190 -3.97 1.63 0.56
N SER A 191 -2.73 1.12 0.41
CA SER A 191 -2.35 -0.20 0.93
C SER A 191 -2.54 -0.31 2.44
N TYR A 192 -2.18 0.74 3.19
CA TYR A 192 -2.38 0.79 4.63
C TYR A 192 -3.87 0.71 4.99
N LYS A 193 -4.73 1.48 4.31
CA LYS A 193 -6.18 1.42 4.53
C LYS A 193 -6.74 0.05 4.21
N ALA A 194 -6.31 -0.56 3.10
CA ALA A 194 -6.74 -1.90 2.71
C ALA A 194 -6.33 -2.94 3.76
N LEU A 195 -5.09 -2.90 4.25
CA LEU A 195 -4.60 -3.78 5.31
C LEU A 195 -5.34 -3.59 6.64
N VAL A 196 -5.58 -2.35 7.06
CA VAL A 196 -6.34 -2.07 8.30
C VAL A 196 -7.79 -2.53 8.18
N GLN A 197 -8.41 -2.39 7.00
CA GLN A 197 -9.77 -2.89 6.76
C GLN A 197 -9.80 -4.42 6.68
N SER A 198 -8.75 -5.04 6.14
CA SER A 198 -8.65 -6.49 5.99
C SER A 198 -8.33 -7.21 7.30
N ALA A 199 -7.99 -6.49 8.37
CA ALA A 199 -7.74 -7.07 9.70
C ALA A 199 -8.91 -7.90 10.26
N ASN A 200 -10.14 -7.62 9.80
CA ASN A 200 -11.35 -8.36 10.20
C ASN A 200 -11.79 -9.43 9.17
N LEU A 201 -11.03 -9.65 8.10
CA LEU A 201 -11.39 -10.69 7.12
C LEU A 201 -11.25 -12.08 7.74
N LYS A 202 -12.20 -12.95 7.39
CA LYS A 202 -12.20 -14.35 7.79
C LYS A 202 -11.15 -15.12 6.98
N PRO A 203 -10.04 -15.60 7.59
CA PRO A 203 -8.98 -16.31 6.88
C PRO A 203 -9.50 -17.51 6.08
N GLU A 204 -10.62 -18.11 6.48
CA GLU A 204 -11.24 -19.27 5.83
C GLU A 204 -11.68 -18.97 4.38
N SER A 205 -12.15 -17.75 4.12
CA SER A 205 -12.56 -17.34 2.77
C SER A 205 -11.35 -17.21 1.84
N ILE A 206 -10.30 -16.54 2.32
CA ILE A 206 -9.05 -16.36 1.60
C ILE A 206 -8.35 -17.71 1.42
N TYR A 207 -8.40 -18.59 2.42
CA TYR A 207 -7.87 -19.95 2.33
C TYR A 207 -8.52 -20.76 1.20
N GLN A 208 -9.85 -20.66 1.07
CA GLN A 208 -10.57 -21.31 -0.01
C GLN A 208 -10.13 -20.76 -1.38
N ASP A 209 -10.15 -19.44 -1.53
CA ASP A 209 -9.96 -18.78 -2.83
C ASP A 209 -8.48 -18.75 -3.29
N MET A 210 -7.54 -18.68 -2.35
CA MET A 210 -6.13 -18.44 -2.65
C MET A 210 -5.24 -19.66 -2.43
N PHE A 211 -5.55 -20.51 -1.46
CA PHE A 211 -4.77 -21.73 -1.22
C PHE A 211 -5.41 -22.92 -1.93
N LEU A 212 -6.64 -23.31 -1.57
CA LEU A 212 -7.26 -24.53 -2.08
C LEU A 212 -7.48 -24.53 -3.60
N GLU A 213 -7.86 -23.39 -4.19
CA GLU A 213 -8.01 -23.26 -5.65
C GLU A 213 -6.67 -23.42 -6.42
N LYS A 214 -5.53 -23.28 -5.75
CA LYS A 214 -4.21 -23.52 -6.35
C LYS A 214 -3.69 -24.93 -6.14
N GLN A 215 -4.36 -25.73 -5.30
CA GLN A 215 -3.97 -27.11 -5.04
C GLN A 215 -4.53 -28.03 -6.13
N LEU A 216 -3.70 -28.34 -7.14
CA LEU A 216 -4.12 -29.01 -8.37
C LEU A 216 -4.60 -30.45 -8.10
N HIS A 217 -3.89 -31.19 -7.25
CA HIS A 217 -4.30 -32.54 -6.84
C HIS A 217 -5.56 -32.54 -5.98
N TYR A 218 -5.74 -31.54 -5.12
CA TYR A 218 -6.96 -31.36 -4.32
C TYR A 218 -8.18 -31.12 -5.23
N ARG A 219 -8.09 -30.17 -6.17
CA ARG A 219 -9.17 -29.90 -7.14
C ARG A 219 -9.47 -31.11 -8.00
N GLY A 220 -8.43 -31.82 -8.44
CA GLY A 220 -8.58 -33.07 -9.16
C GLY A 220 -9.30 -34.15 -8.36
N ALA A 221 -9.00 -34.30 -7.07
CA ALA A 221 -9.68 -35.24 -6.19
C ALA A 221 -11.16 -34.87 -5.99
N ILE A 222 -11.49 -33.58 -5.82
CA ILE A 222 -12.89 -33.11 -5.76
C ILE A 222 -13.64 -33.43 -7.06
N LYS A 223 -13.03 -33.19 -8.22
CA LYS A 223 -13.60 -33.55 -9.53
C LYS A 223 -13.79 -35.07 -9.67
N ALA A 224 -12.84 -35.87 -9.19
CA ALA A 224 -12.94 -37.32 -9.19
C ALA A 224 -14.09 -37.81 -8.28
N ILE A 225 -14.27 -37.23 -7.10
CA ILE A 225 -15.40 -37.53 -6.20
C ILE A 225 -16.74 -37.27 -6.90
N LEU A 226 -16.88 -36.14 -7.60
CA LEU A 226 -18.09 -35.82 -8.37
C LEU A 226 -18.33 -36.82 -9.50
N GLY A 227 -17.29 -37.15 -10.28
CA GLY A 227 -17.40 -38.16 -11.35
C GLY A 227 -17.74 -39.56 -10.82
N ILE A 228 -17.20 -39.95 -9.67
CA ILE A 228 -17.54 -41.20 -8.99
C ILE A 228 -19.02 -41.20 -8.55
N LYS A 229 -19.52 -40.09 -7.99
CA LYS A 229 -20.93 -39.93 -7.60
C LYS A 229 -21.87 -40.10 -8.79
N GLU A 230 -21.60 -39.41 -9.90
CA GLU A 230 -22.38 -39.51 -11.13
C GLU A 230 -22.39 -40.95 -11.70
N LYS A 231 -21.21 -41.57 -11.79
CA LYS A 231 -21.08 -42.95 -12.30
C LYS A 231 -21.78 -43.96 -11.39
N THR A 232 -21.71 -43.76 -10.08
CA THR A 232 -22.42 -44.60 -9.09
C THR A 232 -23.93 -44.50 -9.28
N ILE A 233 -24.48 -43.31 -9.53
CA ILE A 233 -25.91 -43.14 -9.83
C ILE A 233 -26.30 -43.88 -11.11
N GLN A 234 -25.50 -43.75 -12.18
CA GLN A 234 -25.74 -44.44 -13.45
C GLN A 234 -25.74 -45.96 -13.28
N LEU A 235 -24.76 -46.52 -12.56
CA LEU A 235 -24.66 -47.95 -12.29
C LEU A 235 -25.80 -48.46 -11.40
N ARG A 236 -26.22 -47.69 -10.39
CA ARG A 236 -27.40 -48.02 -9.57
C ARG A 236 -28.68 -48.06 -10.41
N ASN A 237 -28.86 -47.09 -11.31
CA ASN A 237 -29.99 -47.09 -12.24
C ASN A 237 -29.95 -48.30 -13.20
N LYS A 238 -28.77 -48.64 -13.70
CA LYS A 238 -28.55 -49.84 -14.52
C LYS A 238 -28.87 -51.13 -13.76
N ALA A 239 -28.38 -51.27 -12.54
CA ALA A 239 -28.68 -52.42 -11.68
C ALA A 239 -30.20 -52.54 -11.41
N LYS A 240 -30.88 -51.42 -11.11
CA LYS A 240 -32.33 -51.37 -10.91
C LYS A 240 -33.11 -51.74 -12.18
N PHE A 241 -32.65 -51.30 -13.34
CA PHE A 241 -33.23 -51.70 -14.62
C PHE A 241 -33.07 -53.22 -14.85
N CYS A 242 -31.86 -53.75 -14.69
CA CYS A 242 -31.59 -55.19 -14.82
C CYS A 242 -32.41 -56.01 -13.81
N MET A 243 -32.58 -55.54 -12.57
CA MET A 243 -33.43 -56.18 -11.56
C MET A 243 -34.90 -56.30 -12.01
N ASN A 244 -35.44 -55.24 -12.61
CA ASN A 244 -36.80 -55.26 -13.16
C ASN A 244 -36.91 -56.23 -14.35
N GLU A 245 -35.91 -56.25 -15.24
CA GLU A 245 -35.87 -57.19 -16.36
C GLU A 245 -35.73 -58.65 -15.90
N VAL A 246 -34.91 -58.92 -14.89
CA VAL A 246 -34.81 -60.24 -14.25
C VAL A 246 -36.17 -60.67 -13.68
N ARG A 247 -36.91 -59.75 -13.05
CA ARG A 247 -38.27 -60.03 -12.55
C ARG A 247 -39.25 -60.35 -13.68
N LYS A 248 -39.24 -59.57 -14.77
CA LYS A 248 -40.07 -59.83 -15.96
C LYS A 248 -39.74 -61.18 -16.61
N LEU A 249 -38.46 -61.47 -16.81
CA LEU A 249 -37.99 -62.71 -17.42
C LEU A 249 -38.34 -63.93 -16.55
N ARG A 250 -38.24 -63.83 -15.22
CA ARG A 250 -38.72 -64.89 -14.31
C ARG A 250 -40.21 -65.18 -14.49
N ASN A 251 -41.05 -64.13 -14.49
CA ASN A 251 -42.48 -64.28 -14.70
C ASN A 251 -42.80 -64.90 -16.09
N GLN A 252 -42.06 -64.53 -17.13
CA GLN A 252 -42.21 -65.10 -18.48
C GLN A 252 -41.80 -66.58 -18.54
N MET A 253 -40.75 -66.98 -17.80
CA MET A 253 -40.35 -68.38 -17.70
C MET A 253 -41.40 -69.25 -17.00
N GLU A 254 -42.12 -68.71 -16.00
CA GLU A 254 -43.23 -69.41 -15.36
C GLU A 254 -44.41 -69.63 -16.32
N LEU A 255 -44.67 -68.65 -17.20
CA LEU A 255 -45.76 -68.68 -18.18
C LEU A 255 -45.43 -69.51 -19.44
N ASN A 256 -44.16 -69.56 -19.87
CA ASN A 256 -43.77 -70.13 -21.17
C ASN A 256 -42.55 -71.06 -21.07
N LYS A 257 -42.76 -72.23 -20.44
CA LYS A 257 -41.72 -73.22 -20.11
C LYS A 257 -40.97 -73.87 -21.30
N LYS A 258 -41.37 -73.60 -22.55
CA LYS A 258 -40.80 -74.21 -23.77
C LYS A 258 -39.76 -73.34 -24.48
N ASP A 259 -39.60 -72.06 -24.11
CA ASP A 259 -38.60 -71.18 -24.73
C ASP A 259 -37.22 -71.40 -24.10
N SER A 260 -36.33 -72.06 -24.84
CA SER A 260 -34.97 -72.40 -24.42
C SER A 260 -34.03 -71.18 -24.36
N THR A 261 -34.44 -70.01 -24.86
CA THR A 261 -33.60 -68.81 -24.90
C THR A 261 -33.74 -67.92 -23.65
N LEU A 262 -34.84 -68.06 -22.90
CA LEU A 262 -35.12 -67.26 -21.70
C LEU A 262 -34.10 -67.46 -20.55
N PRO A 263 -33.61 -68.68 -20.24
CA PRO A 263 -32.61 -68.88 -19.19
C PRO A 263 -31.28 -68.17 -19.48
N ALA A 264 -30.81 -68.17 -20.72
CA ALA A 264 -29.57 -67.51 -21.11
C ALA A 264 -29.68 -65.97 -21.01
N LYS A 265 -30.82 -65.39 -21.40
CA LYS A 265 -31.11 -63.96 -21.25
C LYS A 265 -31.20 -63.56 -19.77
N LEU A 266 -31.85 -64.38 -18.94
CA LEU A 266 -31.93 -64.18 -17.49
C LEU A 266 -30.53 -64.12 -16.86
N GLU A 267 -29.67 -65.08 -17.22
CA GLU A 267 -28.32 -65.17 -16.65
C GLU A 267 -27.41 -64.03 -17.11
N THR A 268 -27.59 -63.58 -18.35
CA THR A 268 -26.93 -62.38 -18.87
C THR A 268 -27.31 -61.14 -18.06
N GLN A 269 -28.61 -60.93 -17.78
CA GLN A 269 -29.07 -59.78 -17.00
C GLN A 269 -28.60 -59.83 -15.54
N LYS A 270 -28.59 -61.01 -14.92
CA LYS A 270 -28.00 -61.19 -13.57
C LYS A 270 -26.50 -60.88 -13.56
N THR A 271 -25.76 -61.31 -14.58
CA THR A 271 -24.32 -61.03 -14.68
C THR A 271 -24.04 -59.54 -14.82
N ILE A 272 -24.83 -58.83 -15.64
CA ILE A 272 -24.72 -57.37 -15.80
C ILE A 272 -25.06 -56.66 -14.48
N MET A 273 -26.11 -57.11 -13.78
CA MET A 273 -26.51 -56.59 -12.48
C MET A 273 -25.40 -56.78 -11.44
N ALA A 274 -24.87 -57.99 -11.30
CA ALA A 274 -23.80 -58.31 -10.34
C ALA A 274 -22.53 -57.50 -10.61
N LYS A 275 -22.14 -57.33 -11.88
CA LYS A 275 -21.00 -56.48 -12.26
C LYS A 275 -21.23 -55.01 -11.89
N ALA A 276 -22.44 -54.50 -12.14
CA ALA A 276 -22.80 -53.12 -11.79
C ALA A 276 -22.82 -52.90 -10.26
N GLU A 277 -23.32 -53.86 -9.49
CA GLU A 277 -23.33 -53.83 -8.02
C GLU A 277 -21.91 -53.89 -7.43
N GLU A 278 -21.05 -54.76 -7.96
CA GLU A 278 -19.65 -54.83 -7.53
C GLU A 278 -18.88 -53.55 -7.86
N GLU A 279 -19.06 -53.00 -9.07
CA GLU A 279 -18.44 -51.72 -9.45
C GLU A 279 -18.94 -50.57 -8.55
N VAL A 280 -20.24 -50.55 -8.19
CA VAL A 280 -20.79 -49.57 -7.23
C VAL A 280 -20.12 -49.71 -5.86
N LYS A 281 -19.88 -50.93 -5.38
CA LYS A 281 -19.24 -51.17 -4.09
C LYS A 281 -17.79 -50.63 -4.08
N ILE A 282 -17.02 -50.93 -5.12
CA ILE A 282 -15.65 -50.44 -5.30
C ILE A 282 -15.63 -48.90 -5.35
N LEU A 283 -16.50 -48.31 -6.19
CA LEU A 283 -16.59 -46.86 -6.35
C LEU A 283 -17.02 -46.15 -5.06
N THR A 284 -17.95 -46.72 -4.29
CA THR A 284 -18.40 -46.15 -3.01
C THR A 284 -17.25 -46.12 -2.00
N SER A 285 -16.50 -47.22 -1.86
CA SER A 285 -15.33 -47.27 -0.97
C SER A 285 -14.24 -46.28 -1.40
N CYS A 286 -14.02 -46.15 -2.71
CA CYS A 286 -13.07 -45.16 -3.25
C CYS A 286 -13.52 -43.72 -2.97
N GLN A 287 -14.82 -43.43 -3.09
CA GLN A 287 -15.39 -42.12 -2.79
C GLN A 287 -15.16 -41.73 -1.33
N GLU A 288 -15.50 -42.62 -0.39
CA GLU A 288 -15.33 -42.39 1.06
C GLU A 288 -13.86 -42.10 1.42
N ARG A 289 -12.94 -42.85 0.80
CA ARG A 289 -11.50 -42.63 1.00
C ARG A 289 -11.07 -41.26 0.47
N LEU A 290 -11.47 -40.90 -0.75
CA LEU A 290 -11.14 -39.58 -1.33
C LEU A 290 -11.76 -38.43 -0.53
N GLU A 291 -13.01 -38.57 -0.06
CA GLU A 291 -13.67 -37.58 0.80
C GLU A 291 -12.92 -37.42 2.14
N THR A 292 -12.40 -38.51 2.71
CA THR A 292 -11.58 -38.47 3.93
C THR A 292 -10.25 -37.76 3.69
N ILE A 293 -9.50 -38.12 2.63
CA ILE A 293 -8.20 -37.52 2.34
C ILE A 293 -8.34 -36.03 2.01
N THR A 294 -9.36 -35.65 1.23
CA THR A 294 -9.62 -34.24 0.88
C THR A 294 -10.03 -33.41 2.10
N LYS A 295 -10.84 -33.97 3.00
CA LYS A 295 -11.18 -33.32 4.27
C LYS A 295 -9.94 -33.12 5.14
N ASN A 296 -9.14 -34.18 5.35
CA ASN A 296 -7.93 -34.11 6.17
C ASN A 296 -6.92 -33.11 5.61
N PHE A 297 -6.73 -33.10 4.28
CA PHE A 297 -5.89 -32.10 3.62
C PHE A 297 -6.37 -30.68 3.94
N ARG A 298 -7.66 -30.41 3.72
CA ARG A 298 -8.25 -29.09 4.00
C ARG A 298 -8.08 -28.65 5.46
N GLU A 299 -8.32 -29.54 6.41
CA GLU A 299 -8.25 -29.21 7.84
C GLU A 299 -6.78 -29.04 8.30
N SER A 300 -5.85 -29.84 7.78
CA SER A 300 -4.44 -29.80 8.17
C SER A 300 -3.75 -28.47 7.85
N TYR A 301 -4.04 -27.86 6.70
CA TYR A 301 -3.41 -26.61 6.27
C TYR A 301 -4.17 -25.36 6.71
N LEU A 302 -5.41 -25.46 7.22
CA LEU A 302 -6.20 -24.29 7.59
C LEU A 302 -5.58 -23.51 8.77
N ASN A 303 -5.12 -24.22 9.80
CA ASN A 303 -4.50 -23.60 10.96
C ASN A 303 -3.17 -22.92 10.61
N GLU A 304 -2.29 -23.65 9.90
CA GLU A 304 -1.01 -23.13 9.41
C GLU A 304 -1.22 -21.89 8.52
N PHE A 305 -2.19 -21.94 7.60
CA PHE A 305 -2.56 -20.81 6.75
C PHE A 305 -3.01 -19.60 7.56
N SER A 306 -3.86 -19.81 8.57
CA SER A 306 -4.44 -18.72 9.36
C SER A 306 -3.38 -18.03 10.23
N GLU A 307 -2.50 -18.81 10.87
CA GLU A 307 -1.39 -18.28 11.67
C GLU A 307 -0.39 -17.50 10.80
N THR A 308 -0.01 -18.08 9.65
CA THR A 308 0.93 -17.45 8.72
C THR A 308 0.33 -16.18 8.10
N PHE A 309 -0.96 -16.21 7.74
CA PHE A 309 -1.69 -15.06 7.23
C PHE A 309 -1.66 -13.90 8.24
N HIS A 310 -2.03 -14.14 9.50
CA HIS A 310 -2.05 -13.08 10.52
C HIS A 310 -0.66 -12.51 10.79
N LYS A 311 0.37 -13.36 10.80
CA LYS A 311 1.75 -12.91 10.97
C LYS A 311 2.17 -12.01 9.80
N MET A 312 2.03 -12.47 8.56
CA MET A 312 2.38 -11.69 7.38
C MET A 312 1.57 -10.38 7.28
N HIS A 313 0.28 -10.44 7.62
CA HIS A 313 -0.58 -9.25 7.65
C HIS A 313 -0.07 -8.19 8.63
N ASN A 314 0.22 -8.57 9.87
CA ASN A 314 0.72 -7.64 10.89
C ASN A 314 2.09 -7.07 10.48
N ASP A 315 3.00 -7.92 9.99
CA ASP A 315 4.30 -7.49 9.51
C ASP A 315 4.16 -6.47 8.37
N LEU A 316 3.24 -6.70 7.42
CA LEU A 316 2.97 -5.77 6.31
C LEU A 316 2.31 -4.47 6.78
N VAL A 317 1.42 -4.51 7.78
CA VAL A 317 0.82 -3.31 8.38
C VAL A 317 1.91 -2.42 8.97
N ASP A 318 2.84 -3.00 9.73
CA ASP A 318 3.94 -2.28 10.35
C ASP A 318 4.93 -1.75 9.30
N GLN A 319 5.36 -2.59 8.35
CA GLN A 319 6.24 -2.16 7.24
C GLN A 319 5.61 -1.05 6.40
N THR A 320 4.31 -1.12 6.10
CA THR A 320 3.61 -0.06 5.35
C THR A 320 3.58 1.24 6.15
N ARG A 321 3.39 1.17 7.47
CA ARG A 321 3.40 2.34 8.35
C ARG A 321 4.79 2.98 8.42
N GLU A 322 5.84 2.18 8.53
CA GLU A 322 7.23 2.65 8.51
C GLU A 322 7.59 3.28 7.15
N ALA A 323 7.20 2.65 6.05
CA ALA A 323 7.37 3.21 4.72
C ALA A 323 6.67 4.56 4.56
N LEU A 324 5.43 4.70 5.07
CA LEU A 324 4.70 5.97 5.09
C LEU A 324 5.45 7.06 5.86
N ASN A 325 5.98 6.73 7.05
CA ASN A 325 6.75 7.67 7.86
C ASN A 325 8.01 8.15 7.13
N LEU A 326 8.74 7.21 6.52
CA LEU A 326 9.95 7.50 5.76
C LEU A 326 9.67 8.39 4.53
N VAL A 327 8.69 8.02 3.70
CA VAL A 327 8.32 8.79 2.49
C VAL A 327 7.79 10.18 2.86
N ALA A 328 6.95 10.28 3.90
CA ALA A 328 6.45 11.56 4.38
C ALA A 328 7.58 12.47 4.87
N THR A 329 8.60 11.89 5.53
CA THR A 329 9.77 12.64 6.00
C THR A 329 10.65 13.10 4.83
N ALA A 330 10.85 12.26 3.83
CA ALA A 330 11.58 12.62 2.62
C ALA A 330 10.88 13.77 1.86
N LEU A 331 9.54 13.69 1.72
CA LEU A 331 8.74 14.76 1.13
C LEU A 331 8.84 16.06 1.96
N ASP A 332 8.74 15.99 3.28
CA ASP A 332 8.93 17.15 4.17
C ASP A 332 10.32 17.78 4.02
N ASN A 333 11.38 16.97 3.97
CA ASN A 333 12.74 17.43 3.74
C ASN A 333 12.88 18.16 2.41
N LYS A 334 12.25 17.64 1.35
CA LYS A 334 12.24 18.26 0.02
C LYS A 334 11.50 19.60 0.04
N MET A 335 10.32 19.66 0.67
CA MET A 335 9.56 20.91 0.86
C MET A 335 10.35 21.93 1.65
N TRP A 336 11.04 21.52 2.72
CA TRP A 336 11.90 22.39 3.51
C TRP A 336 13.05 22.97 2.68
N LYS A 337 13.80 22.13 1.95
CA LYS A 337 14.91 22.59 1.09
C LYS A 337 14.42 23.63 0.07
N ILE A 338 13.30 23.35 -0.61
CA ILE A 338 12.72 24.26 -1.61
C ILE A 338 12.20 25.54 -0.95
N GLY A 339 11.45 25.42 0.16
CA GLY A 339 10.88 26.56 0.88
C GLY A 339 11.95 27.49 1.48
N MET A 340 13.06 26.93 1.97
CA MET A 340 14.19 27.71 2.47
C MET A 340 15.02 28.35 1.35
N ALA A 341 14.96 27.83 0.12
CA ALA A 341 15.60 28.48 -1.04
C ALA A 341 14.73 29.56 -1.69
N SER A 342 13.40 29.56 -1.46
CA SER A 342 12.48 30.48 -2.13
C SER A 342 12.42 31.86 -1.48
N THR A 343 12.80 32.89 -2.23
CA THR A 343 12.65 34.30 -1.83
C THR A 343 11.18 34.69 -1.63
N SER A 344 10.26 34.10 -2.39
CA SER A 344 8.82 34.34 -2.24
C SER A 344 8.30 33.79 -0.92
N VAL A 345 8.77 32.61 -0.50
CA VAL A 345 8.48 32.08 0.83
C VAL A 345 9.08 32.96 1.92
N HIS A 346 10.32 33.44 1.75
CA HIS A 346 10.94 34.36 2.71
C HIS A 346 10.09 35.61 2.96
N ASN A 347 9.56 36.17 1.88
CA ASN A 347 8.76 37.38 1.91
C ASN A 347 7.32 37.20 2.41
N ASN A 348 6.76 35.99 2.39
CA ASN A 348 5.37 35.75 2.77
C ASN A 348 5.25 35.00 4.10
N PHE A 349 6.01 33.93 4.28
CA PHE A 349 5.92 33.07 5.46
C PHE A 349 6.55 33.72 6.71
N PHE A 350 7.78 34.21 6.60
CA PHE A 350 8.53 34.68 7.77
C PHE A 350 8.17 36.09 8.24
N LYS A 351 7.44 36.87 7.43
CA LYS A 351 6.91 38.18 7.84
C LYS A 351 5.89 38.08 8.98
N HIS A 352 5.28 36.92 9.18
CA HIS A 352 4.31 36.68 10.26
C HIS A 352 4.97 36.26 11.59
N ASP A 353 6.19 36.71 11.85
CA ASP A 353 6.97 36.42 13.08
C ASP A 353 7.08 34.90 13.39
N ILE A 354 7.21 34.08 12.34
CA ILE A 354 7.32 32.63 12.48
C ILE A 354 8.78 32.28 12.76
N ASN A 355 9.13 31.93 14.00
CA ASN A 355 10.52 31.64 14.38
C ASN A 355 10.91 30.15 14.27
N ASN A 356 10.29 29.43 13.34
CA ASN A 356 10.54 28.02 13.05
C ASN A 356 10.72 27.83 11.53
N PRO A 357 11.50 26.83 11.08
CA PRO A 357 11.78 26.60 9.66
C PRO A 357 10.51 26.24 8.87
N TYR A 358 10.55 26.36 7.55
CA TYR A 358 9.43 25.94 6.69
C TYR A 358 9.39 24.41 6.62
N CYS A 359 8.59 23.78 7.47
CA CYS A 359 8.39 22.34 7.48
C CYS A 359 7.01 21.99 8.06
N THR A 360 6.60 20.74 7.86
CA THR A 360 5.32 20.17 8.34
C THR A 360 5.10 20.43 9.83
N MET A 361 6.13 20.26 10.65
CA MET A 361 6.04 20.46 12.09
C MET A 361 5.76 21.92 12.47
N THR A 362 6.21 22.89 11.67
CA THR A 362 5.88 24.30 11.90
C THR A 362 4.40 24.56 11.66
N PHE A 363 3.84 24.05 10.56
CA PHE A 363 2.40 24.15 10.29
C PHE A 363 1.58 23.44 11.37
N TYR A 364 2.08 22.31 11.87
CA TYR A 364 1.43 21.58 12.95
C TYR A 364 1.42 22.38 14.26
N GLY A 365 2.57 22.92 14.66
CA GLY A 365 2.68 23.76 15.86
C GLY A 365 1.80 25.01 15.81
N GLN A 366 1.69 25.66 14.65
CA GLN A 366 0.81 26.81 14.46
C GLN A 366 -0.67 26.46 14.62
N TYR A 367 -1.07 25.25 14.23
CA TYR A 367 -2.43 24.75 14.49
C TYR A 367 -2.64 24.48 15.98
N LEU A 368 -1.72 23.77 16.64
CA LEU A 368 -1.84 23.44 18.06
C LEU A 368 -1.91 24.67 18.97
N LYS A 369 -1.22 25.77 18.62
CA LYS A 369 -1.30 27.05 19.35
C LYS A 369 -2.72 27.63 19.42
N ARG A 370 -3.61 27.25 18.51
CA ARG A 370 -4.99 27.78 18.43
C ARG A 370 -6.00 26.91 19.18
N LEU A 371 -5.60 25.74 19.68
CA LEU A 371 -6.50 24.81 20.35
C LEU A 371 -6.60 25.11 21.85
N ASP A 372 -7.80 24.89 22.41
CA ASP A 372 -8.00 24.89 23.86
C ASP A 372 -7.49 23.56 24.45
N LYS A 373 -6.38 23.63 25.18
CA LYS A 373 -5.70 22.46 25.76
C LYS A 373 -6.57 21.68 26.75
N ASN A 374 -7.56 22.34 27.36
CA ASN A 374 -8.45 21.73 28.34
C ASN A 374 -9.62 20.98 27.69
N LYS A 375 -9.80 21.10 26.36
CA LYS A 375 -10.92 20.53 25.60
C LYS A 375 -10.49 19.67 24.42
N LEU A 376 -9.24 19.20 24.43
CA LEU A 376 -8.72 18.35 23.35
C LEU A 376 -9.42 16.99 23.33
N ALA A 377 -9.87 16.55 22.15
CA ALA A 377 -10.29 15.18 21.94
C ALA A 377 -9.09 14.21 22.03
N ASP A 378 -9.34 12.91 22.21
CA ASP A 378 -8.27 11.90 22.41
C ASP A 378 -7.24 11.85 21.27
N ASN A 379 -7.71 12.00 20.02
CA ASN A 379 -6.83 12.06 18.85
C ASN A 379 -5.97 13.34 18.84
N GLU A 380 -6.54 14.47 19.26
CA GLU A 380 -5.83 15.75 19.34
C GLU A 380 -4.81 15.73 20.48
N LYS A 381 -5.15 15.09 21.61
CA LYS A 381 -4.24 14.87 22.74
C LYS A 381 -3.06 13.99 22.36
N THR A 382 -3.32 12.90 21.63
CA THR A 382 -2.26 12.03 21.07
C THR A 382 -1.32 12.82 20.19
N GLY A 383 -1.87 13.63 19.29
CA GLY A 383 -1.10 14.50 18.42
C GLY A 383 -0.31 15.57 19.16
N TYR A 384 -0.92 16.23 20.15
CA TYR A 384 -0.26 17.22 21.01
C TYR A 384 0.96 16.63 21.72
N ASN A 385 0.79 15.44 22.31
CA ASN A 385 1.88 14.72 22.97
C ASN A 385 3.01 14.37 22.00
N TYR A 386 2.66 13.91 20.79
CA TYR A 386 3.62 13.64 19.73
C TYR A 386 4.43 14.89 19.35
N PHE A 387 3.77 16.02 19.11
CA PHE A 387 4.45 17.29 18.77
C PHE A 387 5.45 17.72 19.85
N HIS A 388 5.06 17.67 21.12
CA HIS A 388 5.93 18.06 22.22
C HIS A 388 7.11 17.10 22.41
N LYS A 389 6.89 15.79 22.25
CA LYS A 389 7.97 14.80 22.28
C LYS A 389 8.96 15.06 21.15
N TYR A 390 8.46 15.27 19.93
CA TYR A 390 9.29 15.57 18.76
C TYR A 390 10.11 16.84 18.97
N LYS A 391 9.48 17.94 19.39
CA LYS A 391 10.19 19.20 19.67
C LYS A 391 11.27 19.03 20.73
N LYS A 392 10.98 18.34 21.84
CA LYS A 392 11.97 18.09 22.89
C LYS A 392 13.18 17.29 22.41
N GLN A 393 12.97 16.35 21.48
CA GLN A 393 14.01 15.44 21.01
C GLN A 393 14.88 16.05 19.90
N HIS A 394 14.28 16.81 18.99
CA HIS A 394 14.94 17.28 17.78
C HIS A 394 15.24 18.78 17.77
N GLU A 395 14.41 19.62 18.42
CA GLU A 395 14.55 21.06 18.29
C GLU A 395 15.82 21.59 18.94
N LYS A 396 16.55 22.37 18.17
CA LYS A 396 17.71 23.12 18.63
C LYS A 396 17.42 24.60 18.54
N LEU A 397 17.63 25.31 19.65
CA LEU A 397 17.32 26.72 19.76
C LEU A 397 18.57 27.57 19.53
N PHE A 398 18.41 28.62 18.73
CA PHE A 398 19.42 29.65 18.50
C PHE A 398 18.88 30.99 18.97
N LEU A 399 19.66 31.77 19.71
CA LEU A 399 19.26 33.10 20.17
C LEU A 399 19.82 34.17 19.24
N ILE A 400 18.99 35.12 18.80
CA ILE A 400 19.43 36.31 18.08
C ILE A 400 18.99 37.54 18.87
N TYR A 401 19.96 38.33 19.31
CA TYR A 401 19.71 39.64 19.90
C TYR A 401 20.03 40.73 18.88
N THR A 402 18.99 41.31 18.28
CA THR A 402 19.11 42.45 17.36
C THR A 402 17.83 43.28 17.33
N THR A 403 17.97 44.59 17.19
CA THR A 403 16.86 45.51 16.88
C THR A 403 16.69 45.73 15.37
N ASN A 404 17.63 45.26 14.55
CA ASN A 404 17.62 45.40 13.10
C ASN A 404 16.87 44.25 12.43
N GLN A 405 15.71 44.55 11.84
CA GLN A 405 14.84 43.56 11.19
C GLN A 405 15.50 42.85 9.99
N LYS A 406 16.38 43.53 9.24
CA LYS A 406 17.07 42.92 8.09
C LYS A 406 18.10 41.90 8.55
N LEU A 407 18.91 42.27 9.56
CA LEU A 407 19.87 41.37 10.16
C LEU A 407 19.19 40.16 10.82
N GLU A 408 18.07 40.40 11.51
CA GLU A 408 17.21 39.35 12.07
C GLU A 408 16.79 38.35 11.00
N MET A 409 16.16 38.84 9.91
CA MET A 409 15.68 37.98 8.84
C MET A 409 16.81 37.20 8.19
N TYR A 410 17.95 37.85 7.91
CA TYR A 410 19.12 37.19 7.33
C TYR A 410 19.60 36.03 8.20
N LEU A 411 19.88 36.29 9.49
CA LEU A 411 20.39 35.27 10.41
C LEU A 411 19.38 34.14 10.60
N LYS A 412 18.10 34.49 10.74
CA LYS A 412 17.00 33.53 10.87
C LYS A 412 16.95 32.57 9.68
N LEU A 413 17.00 33.09 8.46
CA LEU A 413 17.02 32.29 7.25
C LEU A 413 18.27 31.43 7.15
N GLN A 414 19.46 31.96 7.47
CA GLN A 414 20.70 31.19 7.46
C GLN A 414 20.66 30.00 8.42
N ILE A 415 20.20 30.22 9.65
CA ILE A 415 20.09 29.17 10.68
C ILE A 415 19.07 28.11 10.25
N MET A 416 17.87 28.52 9.84
CA MET A 416 16.78 27.60 9.46
C MET A 416 17.02 26.87 8.14
N SER A 417 17.90 27.39 7.28
CA SER A 417 18.35 26.72 6.05
C SER A 417 19.41 25.67 6.32
N ALA A 418 20.13 25.73 7.46
CA ALA A 418 21.14 24.74 7.82
C ALA A 418 20.51 23.42 8.28
N SER A 419 19.39 23.47 8.99
CA SER A 419 18.63 22.29 9.39
C SER A 419 17.16 22.60 9.64
N LYS A 420 16.28 21.65 9.29
CA LYS A 420 14.84 21.69 9.59
C LYS A 420 14.51 21.63 11.08
N GLU A 421 15.50 21.31 11.92
CA GLU A 421 15.36 21.18 13.36
C GLU A 421 15.77 22.45 14.12
N TYR A 422 16.32 23.45 13.40
CA TYR A 422 16.83 24.66 14.01
C TYR A 422 15.76 25.73 14.08
N SER A 423 15.42 26.12 15.31
CA SER A 423 14.49 27.20 15.61
C SER A 423 15.24 28.39 16.19
N VAL A 424 14.64 29.56 16.08
CA VAL A 424 15.25 30.80 16.52
C VAL A 424 14.41 31.45 17.63
N VAL A 425 15.06 32.09 18.58
CA VAL A 425 14.46 32.96 19.58
C VAL A 425 15.03 34.36 19.35
N ILE A 426 14.15 35.36 19.30
CA ILE A 426 14.55 36.74 19.03
C ILE A 426 14.43 37.55 20.32
N ALA A 427 15.51 38.20 20.71
CA ALA A 427 15.51 39.23 21.73
C ALA A 427 15.65 40.61 21.09
N LYS A 428 14.87 41.57 21.58
CA LYS A 428 14.90 43.00 21.19
C LYS A 428 15.44 43.89 22.29
N THR A 429 15.48 43.40 23.52
CA THR A 429 15.97 44.13 24.70
C THR A 429 16.89 43.26 25.56
N ASP A 430 17.70 43.90 26.41
CA ASP A 430 18.56 43.20 27.37
C ASP A 430 17.72 42.33 28.33
N GLY A 431 16.54 42.82 28.73
CA GLY A 431 15.62 42.08 29.60
C GLY A 431 15.09 40.79 28.95
N GLU A 432 14.70 40.85 27.68
CA GLU A 432 14.29 39.66 26.92
C GLU A 432 15.46 38.69 26.75
N PHE A 433 16.64 39.19 26.40
CA PHE A 433 17.85 38.37 26.30
C PHE A 433 18.12 37.60 27.60
N LEU A 434 18.16 38.32 28.74
CA LEU A 434 18.38 37.74 30.06
C LEU A 434 17.25 36.76 30.45
N SER A 435 16.01 37.03 30.09
CA SER A 435 14.87 36.11 30.33
C SER A 435 15.04 34.80 29.56
N HIS A 436 15.42 34.88 28.28
CA HIS A 436 15.61 33.72 27.43
C HIS A 436 16.78 32.85 27.87
N ILE A 437 17.96 33.43 28.11
CA ILE A 437 19.13 32.65 28.54
C ILE A 437 18.93 32.00 29.92
N ASN A 438 18.04 32.51 30.76
CA ASN A 438 17.75 31.92 32.07
C ASN A 438 16.65 30.85 32.04
N SER A 439 15.86 30.77 30.96
CA SER A 439 14.74 29.82 30.84
C SER A 439 15.00 28.67 29.88
N GLN A 440 15.95 28.82 28.94
CA GLN A 440 16.17 27.88 27.84
C GLN A 440 17.67 27.67 27.58
N SER A 441 18.04 26.51 27.04
CA SER A 441 19.39 26.23 26.54
C SER A 441 19.46 26.50 25.04
N PHE A 442 20.53 27.14 24.59
CA PHE A 442 20.77 27.45 23.18
C PHE A 442 22.03 26.74 22.68
N GLU A 443 22.04 26.38 21.39
CA GLU A 443 23.24 25.86 20.71
C GLU A 443 24.26 26.97 20.46
N LEU A 444 23.75 28.13 20.03
CA LEU A 444 24.56 29.29 19.68
C LEU A 444 23.72 30.56 19.78
N GLY A 445 24.34 31.64 20.26
CA GLY A 445 23.73 32.97 20.29
C GLY A 445 24.46 33.96 19.39
N TYR A 446 23.71 34.83 18.74
CA TYR A 446 24.20 35.94 17.93
C TYR A 446 23.80 37.26 18.56
N ILE A 447 24.75 38.15 18.77
CA ILE A 447 24.52 39.47 19.35
C ILE A 447 24.93 40.54 18.35
N ASP A 448 23.98 41.40 17.99
CA ASP A 448 24.20 42.55 17.13
C ASP A 448 25.11 43.58 17.84
N PRO A 449 26.17 44.09 17.20
CA PRO A 449 27.06 45.07 17.81
C PRO A 449 26.41 46.45 18.05
N PHE A 450 25.24 46.72 17.46
CA PHE A 450 24.53 48.00 17.56
C PHE A 450 23.38 48.01 18.57
N ILE A 451 23.26 46.98 19.42
CA ILE A 451 22.31 46.99 20.54
C ILE A 451 22.64 48.11 21.53
N ARG A 452 21.65 48.49 22.37
CA ARG A 452 21.84 49.53 23.38
C ARG A 452 22.74 49.09 24.55
N GLY A 453 22.70 47.81 24.90
CA GLY A 453 23.51 47.22 25.98
C GLY A 453 24.97 47.00 25.58
N ASN A 454 25.80 46.54 26.52
CA ASN A 454 27.20 46.16 26.25
C ASN A 454 27.27 44.69 25.79
N PRO A 455 27.59 44.41 24.50
CA PRO A 455 27.60 43.04 23.98
C PRO A 455 28.56 42.10 24.71
N LYS A 456 29.70 42.61 25.19
CA LYS A 456 30.68 41.79 25.92
C LYS A 456 30.16 41.39 27.30
N GLN A 457 29.49 42.31 28.00
CA GLN A 457 28.89 42.03 29.29
C GLN A 457 27.80 40.96 29.16
N LEU A 458 26.94 41.07 28.13
CA LEU A 458 25.87 40.09 27.89
C LEU A 458 26.40 38.68 27.60
N VAL A 459 27.56 38.56 26.94
CA VAL A 459 28.22 37.26 26.75
C VAL A 459 28.68 36.67 28.08
N GLU A 460 29.23 37.48 28.98
CA GLU A 460 29.63 37.02 30.31
C GLU A 460 28.42 36.65 31.16
N ASP A 461 27.36 37.47 31.14
CA ASP A 461 26.10 37.19 31.85
C ASP A 461 25.51 35.85 31.38
N ALA A 462 25.56 35.56 30.08
CA ALA A 462 25.08 34.30 29.54
C ALA A 462 25.87 33.08 30.03
N LYS A 463 27.17 33.21 30.29
CA LYS A 463 28.00 32.15 30.90
C LYS A 463 27.65 31.90 32.36
N THR A 464 27.07 32.89 33.06
CA THR A 464 26.61 32.69 34.44
C THR A 464 25.28 31.95 34.53
N SER A 465 24.49 31.92 33.44
CA SER A 465 23.21 31.20 33.42
C SER A 465 23.40 29.71 33.62
N LYS A 466 22.50 29.10 34.41
CA LYS A 466 22.43 27.64 34.62
C LYS A 466 22.36 26.85 33.31
N HIS A 467 21.67 27.38 32.30
CA HIS A 467 21.32 26.67 31.07
C HIS A 467 22.33 26.86 29.93
N ASN A 468 23.17 27.90 29.99
CA ASN A 468 23.99 28.34 28.85
C ASN A 468 25.48 28.52 29.18
N LYS A 469 25.97 27.91 30.27
CA LYS A 469 27.38 28.01 30.71
C LYS A 469 28.40 27.67 29.61
N THR A 470 28.08 26.68 28.79
CA THR A 470 28.94 26.18 27.70
C THR A 470 28.51 26.68 26.32
N THR A 471 27.41 27.41 26.23
CA THR A 471 26.88 27.91 24.96
C THR A 471 27.77 29.04 24.46
N ARG A 472 28.12 28.99 23.18
CA ARG A 472 28.90 30.05 22.55
C ARG A 472 27.98 31.19 22.14
N PHE A 473 28.30 32.41 22.58
CA PHE A 473 27.65 33.65 22.11
C PHE A 473 28.65 34.43 21.28
N VAL A 474 28.26 34.77 20.04
CA VAL A 474 29.10 35.48 19.07
C VAL A 474 28.55 36.89 18.87
N VAL A 475 29.39 37.88 19.15
CA VAL A 475 29.11 39.27 18.76
C VAL A 475 29.50 39.43 17.29
N ILE A 476 28.53 39.82 16.46
CA ILE A 476 28.76 40.03 15.02
C ILE A 476 29.64 41.28 14.87
N SER A 477 30.61 41.27 13.95
CA SER A 477 31.43 42.46 13.73
C SER A 477 30.59 43.58 13.08
N GLN A 478 30.88 44.84 13.41
CA GLN A 478 30.15 46.00 12.86
C GLN A 478 30.14 46.02 11.33
N LYS A 479 31.26 45.68 10.69
CA LYS A 479 31.38 45.57 9.23
C LYS A 479 30.49 44.46 8.67
N GLN A 480 30.44 43.30 9.31
CA GLN A 480 29.56 42.20 8.89
C GLN A 480 28.09 42.57 9.10
N ALA A 481 27.71 43.14 10.23
CA ALA A 481 26.34 43.54 10.51
C ALA A 481 25.82 44.56 9.46
N GLN A 482 26.66 45.52 9.05
CA GLN A 482 26.32 46.48 7.99
C GLN A 482 26.19 45.82 6.61
N ILE A 483 27.09 44.91 6.25
CA ILE A 483 27.01 44.17 4.97
C ILE A 483 25.76 43.30 4.93
N LEU A 484 25.45 42.61 6.03
CA LEU A 484 24.30 41.70 6.14
C LEU A 484 22.97 42.45 6.19
N ALA A 485 22.93 43.66 6.75
CA ALA A 485 21.75 44.51 6.73
C ALA A 485 21.49 45.20 5.39
N ASN A 486 22.47 45.20 4.47
CA ASN A 486 22.35 45.80 3.14
C ASN A 486 22.08 44.78 2.02
N LYS A 487 22.14 43.48 2.33
CA LYS A 487 21.63 42.40 1.50
C LYS A 487 20.17 42.14 1.82
#